data_AF-A0ABD2BG74-F1
#
_entry.id   AF-A0ABD2BG74-F1
#
_cell.length_a   1.000
_cell.length_b   1.000
_cell.length_c   1.000
_cell.angle_alpha   90.00
_cell.angle_beta   90.00
_cell.angle_gamma   90.00
#
_symmetry.space_group_name_H-M   'P 1'
#
loop_
_entity.id
_entity.type
_entity.pdbx_description
1 polymer ?
#
loop_
_entity_poly.entity_id
_entity_poly.type
_entity_poly.pdbx_seq_one_letter_code
_entity_poly.pdbx_strand_id
1 'polypeptide(L)'
;MMLLQPYLGKGHRVITDNWYTSPLLYTLLNDNKTNAFGTVRKNRRQMLRMDEKLKRGEICYRSTDILLAMKWHDKKEVWMLSSAHEATLTETGKKDYRTEETIVKQSCITDYNSKMGAVDRVNITLSTLNSVMKTLKWYKKIVFPI
;
A
#
# COMPACT_ATOMS: atom_id res chain seq x y z
N MET A 1 -7.84 14.26 -2.50
CA MET A 1 -6.84 15.26 -2.08
C MET A 1 -7.18 15.98 -0.77
N MET A 2 -8.46 16.21 -0.42
CA MET A 2 -8.84 16.98 0.78
C MET A 2 -8.15 16.52 2.09
N LEU A 3 -8.10 15.22 2.37
CA LEU A 3 -7.44 14.68 3.58
C LEU A 3 -5.95 15.03 3.67
N LEU A 4 -5.27 15.13 2.52
CA LEU A 4 -3.83 15.35 2.45
C LEU A 4 -3.45 16.82 2.40
N GLN A 5 -4.39 17.75 2.20
CA GLN A 5 -4.12 19.19 2.05
C GLN A 5 -3.09 19.76 3.04
N PRO A 6 -3.21 19.55 4.37
CA PRO A 6 -2.25 20.12 5.32
C PRO A 6 -0.87 19.44 5.30
N TYR A 7 -0.72 18.34 4.56
CA TYR A 7 0.49 17.52 4.49
C TYR A 7 1.18 17.58 3.11
N LEU A 8 0.56 18.20 2.11
CA LEU A 8 1.16 18.36 0.79
C LEU A 8 2.37 19.31 0.83
N GLY A 9 3.34 19.10 -0.06
CA GLY A 9 4.51 19.97 -0.19
C GLY A 9 5.61 19.78 0.86
N LYS A 10 5.41 18.87 1.83
CA LYS A 10 6.31 18.68 2.98
C LYS A 10 7.29 17.51 2.83
N GLY A 11 7.33 16.84 1.68
CA GLY A 11 8.20 15.67 1.46
C GLY A 11 7.73 14.40 2.18
N HIS A 12 6.48 14.36 2.64
CA HIS A 12 5.92 13.18 3.29
C HIS A 12 5.69 12.03 2.31
N ARG A 13 5.60 10.82 2.87
CA ARG A 13 5.29 9.58 2.16
C ARG A 13 3.91 9.08 2.58
N VAL A 14 2.99 8.98 1.63
CA VAL A 14 1.62 8.52 1.85
C VAL A 14 1.53 7.03 1.50
N ILE A 15 0.89 6.27 2.38
CA ILE A 15 0.68 4.84 2.19
C ILE A 15 -0.81 4.62 1.98
N THR A 16 -1.19 3.98 0.87
CA THR A 16 -2.60 3.82 0.51
C THR A 16 -2.98 2.37 0.23
N ASP A 17 -4.21 2.01 0.57
CA ASP A 17 -4.82 0.77 0.12
C ASP A 17 -5.27 0.85 -1.36
N ASN A 18 -5.52 -0.31 -1.96
CA ASN A 18 -5.98 -0.51 -3.33
C ASN A 18 -7.15 0.38 -3.77
N TRP A 19 -8.01 0.81 -2.86
CA TRP A 19 -9.14 1.67 -3.16
C TRP A 19 -8.71 3.10 -3.53
N TYR A 20 -7.65 3.59 -2.93
CA TYR A 20 -7.16 4.96 -3.10
C TYR A 20 -5.97 5.06 -4.06
N THR A 21 -5.34 3.94 -4.40
CA THR A 21 -4.18 3.92 -5.30
C THR A 21 -4.60 4.04 -6.78
N SER A 22 -3.97 4.98 -7.49
CA SER A 22 -4.05 5.09 -8.95
C SER A 22 -2.82 5.80 -9.53
N PRO A 23 -2.41 5.48 -10.78
CA PRO A 23 -1.30 6.15 -11.45
C PRO A 23 -1.45 7.67 -11.54
N LEU A 24 -2.63 8.14 -11.93
CA LEU A 24 -2.92 9.58 -12.02
C LEU A 24 -2.77 10.29 -10.68
N LEU A 25 -3.32 9.70 -9.60
CA LEU A 25 -3.23 10.29 -8.26
C LEU A 25 -1.77 10.38 -7.80
N TYR A 26 -0.98 9.34 -8.04
CA TYR A 26 0.40 9.31 -7.56
C TYR A 26 1.29 10.28 -8.34
N THR A 27 1.05 10.44 -9.64
CA THR A 27 1.70 11.49 -10.44
C THR A 27 1.37 12.87 -9.87
N LEU A 28 0.09 13.15 -9.62
CA LEU A 28 -0.35 14.40 -9.01
C LEU A 28 0.24 14.63 -7.61
N LEU A 29 0.37 13.59 -6.79
CA LEU A 29 1.00 13.69 -5.47
C LEU A 29 2.49 14.01 -5.59
N ASN A 30 3.19 13.37 -6.52
CA ASN A 30 4.59 13.61 -6.80
C ASN A 30 4.83 15.07 -7.23
N ASP A 31 3.99 15.60 -8.11
CA ASP A 31 4.03 17.02 -8.52
C ASP A 31 3.85 17.98 -7.33
N ASN A 32 3.08 17.55 -6.32
CA ASN A 32 2.91 18.26 -5.06
C ASN A 32 3.96 17.87 -3.99
N LYS A 33 5.16 17.44 -4.41
CA LYS A 33 6.29 17.03 -3.56
C LYS A 33 5.90 16.05 -2.45
N THR A 34 5.01 15.12 -2.78
CA THR A 34 4.47 14.12 -1.86
C THR A 34 4.60 12.75 -2.50
N ASN A 35 5.43 11.90 -1.91
CA ASN A 35 5.65 10.56 -2.43
C ASN A 35 4.54 9.63 -1.94
N ALA A 36 4.18 8.62 -2.73
CA ALA A 36 3.15 7.67 -2.35
C ALA A 36 3.48 6.24 -2.79
N PHE A 37 3.01 5.27 -2.01
CA PHE A 37 3.12 3.86 -2.37
C PHE A 37 2.00 3.01 -1.76
N GLY A 38 1.63 1.94 -2.44
CA GLY A 38 0.51 1.12 -2.02
C GLY A 38 0.14 0.00 -2.97
N THR A 39 -0.77 -0.86 -2.52
CA THR A 39 -1.38 -1.87 -3.39
C THR A 39 -2.26 -1.21 -4.43
N VAL A 40 -2.33 -1.77 -5.63
CA VAL A 40 -3.13 -1.23 -6.74
C VAL A 40 -3.93 -2.35 -7.40
N ARG A 41 -5.08 -2.00 -7.99
CA ARG A 41 -5.84 -2.95 -8.81
C ARG A 41 -5.31 -2.92 -10.24
N LYS A 42 -5.09 -4.10 -10.84
CA LYS A 42 -4.60 -4.21 -12.24
C LYS A 42 -5.47 -3.47 -13.27
N ASN A 43 -6.78 -3.38 -13.02
CA ASN A 43 -7.75 -2.73 -13.93
C ASN A 43 -7.85 -1.20 -13.72
N ARG A 44 -6.90 -0.56 -13.02
CA ARG A 44 -6.90 0.90 -12.89
C ARG A 44 -6.58 1.56 -14.22
N ARG A 45 -7.24 2.68 -14.49
CA ARG A 45 -6.98 3.50 -15.68
C ARG A 45 -5.51 3.99 -15.65
N GLN A 46 -4.86 4.01 -16.81
CA GLN A 46 -3.45 4.41 -16.99
C GLN A 46 -2.43 3.52 -16.25
N MET A 47 -2.83 2.29 -15.88
CA MET A 47 -1.86 1.33 -15.36
C MET A 47 -0.91 0.87 -16.45
N LEU A 48 0.37 0.70 -16.12
CA LEU A 48 1.37 0.12 -17.03
C LEU A 48 0.97 -1.30 -17.38
N ARG A 49 1.02 -1.65 -18.68
CA ARG A 49 0.75 -3.00 -19.15
C ARG A 49 1.88 -3.93 -18.74
N MET A 50 1.53 -4.97 -18.00
CA MET A 50 2.42 -6.06 -17.59
C MET A 50 1.67 -7.37 -17.82
N ASP A 51 1.77 -7.89 -19.04
CA ASP A 51 1.07 -9.09 -19.50
C ASP A 51 1.86 -10.38 -19.18
N GLU A 52 3.04 -10.26 -18.56
CA GLU A 52 3.88 -11.39 -18.20
C GLU A 52 3.18 -12.30 -17.17
N LYS A 53 3.12 -13.59 -17.50
CA LYS A 53 2.64 -14.63 -16.59
C LYS A 53 3.77 -15.02 -15.65
N LEU A 54 3.59 -14.71 -14.37
CA LEU A 54 4.56 -14.99 -13.32
C LEU A 54 4.27 -16.35 -12.69
N LYS A 55 5.32 -17.13 -12.43
CA LYS A 55 5.25 -18.28 -11.53
C LYS A 55 5.28 -17.80 -10.08
N ARG A 56 4.88 -18.68 -9.15
CA ARG A 56 4.93 -18.38 -7.72
C ARG A 56 6.35 -18.05 -7.28
N GLY A 57 6.51 -16.92 -6.60
CA GLY A 57 7.80 -16.36 -6.18
C GLY A 57 8.41 -15.38 -7.18
N GLU A 58 7.94 -15.35 -8.42
CA GLU A 58 8.47 -14.43 -9.42
C GLU A 58 7.87 -13.02 -9.28
N ILE A 59 8.68 -12.05 -9.71
CA ILE A 59 8.42 -10.62 -9.60
C ILE A 59 8.72 -9.98 -10.96
N CYS A 60 7.81 -9.12 -11.42
CA CYS A 60 8.01 -8.24 -12.56
C CYS A 60 7.83 -6.79 -12.11
N TYR A 61 8.57 -5.87 -12.71
CA TYR A 61 8.42 -4.44 -12.48
C TYR A 61 8.60 -3.64 -13.76
N ARG A 62 7.93 -2.50 -13.83
CA ARG A 62 8.06 -1.51 -14.89
C ARG A 62 8.13 -0.14 -14.22
N SER A 63 9.14 0.63 -14.57
CA SER A 63 9.28 2.01 -14.13
C SER A 63 9.03 2.96 -15.30
N THR A 64 8.32 4.03 -15.02
CA THR A 64 8.46 5.30 -15.75
C THR A 64 9.40 6.20 -14.97
N ASP A 65 9.62 7.42 -15.47
CA ASP A 65 10.49 8.42 -14.80
C ASP A 65 10.02 8.75 -13.38
N ILE A 66 8.72 8.59 -13.09
CA ILE A 66 8.09 9.00 -11.82
C ILE A 66 7.54 7.81 -11.04
N LEU A 67 7.00 6.80 -11.73
CA LEU A 67 6.25 5.72 -11.09
C LEU A 67 6.90 4.37 -11.33
N LEU A 68 7.01 3.60 -10.26
CA LEU A 68 7.37 2.20 -10.28
C LEU A 68 6.12 1.35 -10.07
N ALA A 69 5.74 0.58 -11.11
CA ALA A 69 4.74 -0.46 -11.00
C ALA A 69 5.44 -1.81 -10.79
N MET A 70 4.89 -2.60 -9.87
CA MET A 70 5.42 -3.92 -9.54
C MET A 70 4.27 -4.93 -9.50
N LYS A 71 4.54 -6.15 -9.94
CA LYS A 71 3.64 -7.28 -9.87
C LYS A 71 4.41 -8.47 -9.34
N TRP A 72 3.89 -9.15 -8.33
CA TRP A 72 4.44 -10.43 -7.88
C TRP A 72 3.34 -11.48 -7.76
N HIS A 73 3.73 -12.75 -7.86
CA HIS A 73 2.82 -13.87 -7.71
C HIS A 73 3.19 -14.66 -6.45
N ASP A 74 2.32 -14.65 -5.44
CA ASP A 74 2.40 -15.59 -4.32
C ASP A 74 1.27 -16.63 -4.45
N LYS A 75 0.24 -16.60 -3.58
CA LYS A 75 -1.00 -17.37 -3.78
C LYS A 75 -1.91 -16.74 -4.85
N LYS A 76 -1.80 -15.42 -5.00
CA LYS A 76 -2.51 -14.62 -5.99
C LYS A 76 -1.54 -13.57 -6.53
N GLU A 77 -1.85 -13.05 -7.70
CA GLU A 77 -1.14 -11.88 -8.24
C GLU A 77 -1.48 -10.65 -7.40
N VAL A 78 -0.45 -9.97 -6.91
CA VAL A 78 -0.57 -8.70 -6.21
C VAL A 78 0.19 -7.65 -6.99
N TRP A 79 -0.43 -6.49 -7.11
CA TRP A 79 0.12 -5.34 -7.80
C TRP A 79 0.39 -4.23 -6.81
N MET A 80 1.53 -3.57 -6.98
CA MET A 80 1.90 -2.38 -6.24
C MET A 80 2.31 -1.26 -7.18
N LEU A 81 2.10 -0.05 -6.69
CA LEU A 81 2.52 1.18 -7.32
C LEU A 81 3.28 2.01 -6.30
N SER A 82 4.35 2.66 -6.72
CA SER A 82 5.19 3.48 -5.86
C SER A 82 5.81 4.63 -6.64
N SER A 83 5.84 5.83 -6.05
CA SER A 83 6.68 6.95 -6.52
C SER A 83 7.88 7.20 -5.60
N ALA A 84 8.04 6.38 -4.55
CA ALA A 84 8.97 6.63 -3.45
C ALA A 84 10.15 5.64 -3.39
N HIS A 85 10.13 4.62 -4.24
CA HIS A 85 11.04 3.47 -4.16
C HIS A 85 11.61 3.16 -5.53
N GLU A 86 12.80 2.59 -5.52
CA GLU A 86 13.44 1.97 -6.67
C GLU A 86 13.15 0.46 -6.70
N ALA A 87 13.49 -0.20 -7.82
CA ALA A 87 13.31 -1.63 -8.02
C ALA A 87 14.36 -2.48 -7.27
N THR A 88 14.60 -2.14 -5.99
CA THR A 88 15.62 -2.75 -5.17
C THR A 88 15.05 -3.91 -4.37
N LEU A 89 15.82 -5.00 -4.32
CA LEU A 89 15.55 -6.17 -3.51
C LEU A 89 16.17 -6.01 -2.13
N THR A 90 15.44 -6.40 -1.10
CA THR A 90 15.84 -6.34 0.30
C THR A 90 15.64 -7.71 0.94
N GLU A 91 16.64 -8.15 1.70
CA GLU A 91 16.56 -9.39 2.46
C GLU A 91 15.58 -9.22 3.62
N THR A 92 14.65 -10.16 3.77
CA THR A 92 13.64 -10.08 4.84
C THR A 92 14.20 -10.57 6.19
N GLY A 93 15.43 -11.10 6.21
CA GLY A 93 16.02 -11.77 7.38
C GLY A 93 15.32 -13.08 7.78
N LYS A 94 14.34 -13.53 6.99
CA LYS A 94 13.62 -14.79 7.16
C LYS A 94 14.19 -15.80 6.20
N LYS A 95 14.40 -17.04 6.66
CA LYS A 95 14.76 -18.16 5.80
C LYS A 95 13.53 -18.94 5.39
N ASP A 96 13.52 -19.44 4.17
CA ASP A 96 12.52 -20.41 3.75
C ASP A 96 12.73 -21.69 4.57
N TYR A 97 11.64 -22.25 5.10
CA TYR A 97 11.67 -23.47 5.90
C TYR A 97 12.08 -24.70 5.08
N ARG A 98 11.84 -24.69 3.76
CA ARG A 98 12.15 -25.84 2.88
C ARG A 98 13.53 -25.80 2.25
N THR A 99 14.00 -24.62 1.85
CA THR A 99 15.26 -24.45 1.13
C THR A 99 16.37 -23.85 1.99
N GLU A 100 16.05 -23.38 3.20
CA GLU A 100 16.95 -22.65 4.11
C GLU A 100 17.57 -21.37 3.52
N GLU A 101 17.12 -20.96 2.34
CA GLU A 101 17.56 -19.76 1.64
C GLU A 101 16.91 -18.51 2.24
N THR A 102 17.64 -17.39 2.20
CA THR A 102 17.12 -16.10 2.66
C THR A 102 16.01 -15.61 1.74
N ILE A 103 14.84 -15.30 2.31
CA ILE A 103 13.69 -14.78 1.58
C ILE A 103 13.97 -13.32 1.21
N VAL A 104 14.18 -13.11 -0.08
CA VAL A 104 14.34 -11.78 -0.66
C VAL A 104 12.98 -11.25 -1.12
N LYS A 105 12.68 -9.98 -0.81
CA LYS A 105 11.48 -9.28 -1.25
C LYS A 105 11.84 -7.91 -1.77
N GLN A 106 10.96 -7.29 -2.54
CA GLN A 106 11.16 -5.89 -2.92
C GLN A 106 11.03 -4.98 -1.70
N SER A 107 11.90 -3.97 -1.64
CA SER A 107 11.92 -2.96 -0.56
C SER A 107 10.55 -2.32 -0.34
N CYS A 108 9.82 -2.02 -1.42
CA CYS A 108 8.47 -1.46 -1.33
C CYS A 108 7.50 -2.39 -0.59
N ILE A 109 7.61 -3.71 -0.77
CA ILE A 109 6.71 -4.71 -0.15
C ILE A 109 6.97 -4.80 1.35
N THR A 110 8.25 -4.81 1.75
CA THR A 110 8.63 -4.83 3.16
C THR A 110 8.17 -3.55 3.86
N ASP A 111 8.36 -2.39 3.22
CA ASP A 111 7.91 -1.10 3.74
C ASP A 111 6.40 -1.02 3.88
N TYR A 112 5.65 -1.48 2.88
CA TYR A 112 4.19 -1.51 2.92
C TYR A 112 3.68 -2.36 4.08
N ASN A 113 4.17 -3.60 4.20
CA ASN A 113 3.70 -4.52 5.25
C ASN A 113 4.02 -4.02 6.66
N SER A 114 5.14 -3.33 6.86
CA SER A 114 5.50 -2.78 8.18
C SER A 114 4.59 -1.62 8.62
N LYS A 115 4.20 -0.75 7.67
CA LYS A 115 3.52 0.51 7.98
C LYS A 115 2.00 0.46 7.80
N MET A 116 1.48 -0.32 6.85
CA MET A 116 0.05 -0.30 6.49
C MET A 116 -0.89 -0.64 7.65
N GLY A 117 -0.47 -1.52 8.56
CA GLY A 117 -1.28 -1.91 9.72
C GLY A 117 -1.52 -0.81 10.77
N ALA A 118 -0.99 0.40 10.59
CA ALA A 118 -1.16 1.49 11.55
C ALA A 118 -2.63 1.87 11.78
N VAL A 119 -3.42 1.99 10.70
CA VAL A 119 -4.84 2.34 10.78
C VAL A 119 -5.65 1.22 11.44
N ASP A 120 -5.39 -0.03 11.08
CA ASP A 120 -6.07 -1.19 11.66
C ASP A 120 -5.79 -1.33 13.15
N ARG A 121 -4.55 -1.03 13.60
CA ARG A 121 -4.21 -1.02 15.02
C ARG A 121 -5.05 0.00 15.80
N VAL A 122 -5.22 1.21 15.27
CA VAL A 122 -6.07 2.24 15.88
C VAL A 122 -7.53 1.75 15.95
N ASN A 123 -8.04 1.14 14.87
CA ASN A 123 -9.39 0.56 14.87
C ASN A 123 -9.56 -0.55 15.91
N ILE A 124 -8.57 -1.42 16.08
CA ILE A 124 -8.60 -2.49 17.08
C ILE A 124 -8.64 -1.89 18.49
N THR A 125 -7.78 -0.92 18.80
CA THR A 125 -7.78 -0.22 20.08
C THR A 125 -9.13 0.45 20.34
N LEU A 126 -9.66 1.17 19.35
CA LEU A 126 -10.96 1.81 19.44
C LEU A 126 -12.07 0.79 19.67
N SER A 127 -12.07 -0.35 18.97
CA SER A 127 -13.07 -1.41 19.15
C SER A 127 -13.04 -2.06 20.53
N THR A 128 -11.85 -2.13 21.15
CA THR A 128 -11.66 -2.74 22.47
C THR A 128 -12.11 -1.80 23.58
N LEU A 129 -11.92 -0.48 23.40
CA LEU A 129 -12.32 0.55 24.36
C LEU A 129 -13.78 0.99 24.19
N ASN A 130 -14.34 0.81 22.99
CA ASN A 130 -15.68 1.28 22.66
C ASN A 130 -16.79 0.50 23.38
N SER A 131 -17.44 1.16 24.33
CA SER A 131 -18.70 0.70 24.93
C SER A 131 -19.91 1.10 24.06
N VAL A 132 -19.92 0.69 22.78
CA VAL A 132 -21.01 1.03 21.86
C VAL A 132 -22.29 0.30 22.31
N MET A 133 -23.24 1.05 22.86
CA MET A 133 -24.55 0.52 23.21
C MET A 133 -25.34 0.14 21.94
N LYS A 134 -26.02 -1.00 21.98
CA LYS A 134 -26.93 -1.41 20.90
C LYS A 134 -28.06 -0.38 20.78
N THR A 135 -28.13 0.30 19.64
CA THR A 135 -29.16 1.30 19.37
C THR A 135 -29.55 1.31 17.90
N LEU A 136 -30.84 1.52 17.63
CA LEU A 136 -31.41 1.68 16.29
C LEU A 136 -31.13 3.07 15.71
N LYS A 137 -30.81 4.06 16.56
CA LYS A 137 -30.58 5.44 16.15
C LYS A 137 -29.13 5.62 15.69
N TRP A 138 -28.89 5.73 14.38
CA TRP A 138 -27.55 5.77 13.79
C TRP A 138 -26.68 6.93 14.32
N TYR A 139 -27.25 8.12 14.55
CA TYR A 139 -26.51 9.30 14.99
C TYR A 139 -25.83 9.10 16.36
N LYS A 140 -26.43 8.28 17.24
CA LYS A 140 -25.83 7.93 18.54
C LYS A 140 -24.50 7.19 18.37
N LYS A 141 -24.34 6.40 17.31
CA LYS A 141 -23.08 5.69 17.02
C LYS A 141 -21.96 6.62 16.56
N ILE A 142 -22.26 7.87 16.20
CA ILE A 142 -21.25 8.88 15.86
C ILE A 142 -20.85 9.66 17.10
N VAL A 143 -21.80 10.03 17.96
CA VAL A 143 -21.52 10.88 19.14
C VAL A 143 -20.75 10.14 20.23
N PHE A 144 -21.03 8.85 20.46
CA PHE A 144 -20.41 8.10 21.56
C PHE A 144 -18.94 7.67 21.34
N PRO A 145 -18.46 7.43 20.11
CA PRO A 145 -17.04 7.13 19.85
C PRO A 145 -16.12 8.35 19.63
N ILE A 146 -16.67 9.57 19.65
CA ILE A 146 -15.91 10.84 19.55
C ILE A 146 -15.48 11.26 20.96
#